data_AF-A0A221MAM5-F1
#
_entry.id   AF-A0A221MAM5-F1
#
_cell.length_a   1.000
_cell.length_b   1.000
_cell.length_c   1.000
_cell.angle_alpha   90.00
_cell.angle_beta   90.00
_cell.angle_gamma   90.00
#
_symmetry.space_group_name_H-M   'P 1'
#
loop_
_entity.id
_entity.type
_entity.pdbx_description
1 polymer ?
#
loop_
_entity_poly.entity_id
_entity_poly.type
_entity_poly.pdbx_seq_one_letter_code
_entity_poly.pdbx_strand_id
1 'polypeptide(L)'
;MIENVNEKMSFYEVAINFEEMIYFYIRELQIKQPYDDYFQEGLFALWVAHQTFDAEKGDFSTYANRKIKNRILNVKKRESSRAYKDLLVRESLLKQGVNIPILPVEDPYLWKAVQSKMTVNQWKWIYHYIILD
;
A
#
# COMPACT_ATOMS: atom_id res chain seq x y z
N MET A 1 44.32 17.29 -12.12
CA MET A 1 43.13 18.16 -11.94
C MET A 1 41.96 17.36 -12.50
N ILE A 2 41.31 16.56 -11.65
CA ILE A 2 39.94 16.74 -11.08
C ILE A 2 38.93 16.69 -12.23
N GLU A 3 38.07 15.67 -12.32
CA GLU A 3 36.86 15.55 -11.49
C GLU A 3 36.51 14.13 -11.03
N ASN A 4 36.11 14.05 -9.75
CA ASN A 4 35.50 12.91 -9.07
C ASN A 4 34.28 12.41 -9.83
N VAL A 5 34.33 11.17 -10.33
CA VAL A 5 33.11 10.40 -10.58
C VAL A 5 32.59 9.99 -9.21
N ASN A 6 31.65 10.79 -8.69
CA ASN A 6 30.87 10.48 -7.51
C ASN A 6 30.04 9.21 -7.82
N GLU A 7 30.60 8.02 -7.59
CA GLU A 7 29.88 6.75 -7.67
C GLU A 7 28.88 6.68 -6.53
N LYS A 8 27.74 7.34 -6.74
CA LYS A 8 26.56 7.13 -5.91
C LYS A 8 26.13 5.68 -6.16
N MET A 9 26.24 4.85 -5.14
CA MET A 9 25.77 3.46 -5.14
C MET A 9 24.37 3.39 -5.77
N SER A 10 24.13 2.40 -6.63
CA SER A 10 22.84 2.33 -7.31
C SER A 10 21.74 2.06 -6.29
N PHE A 11 20.53 2.59 -6.55
CA PHE A 11 19.40 2.29 -5.69
C PHE A 11 19.12 0.78 -5.62
N TYR A 12 19.42 0.04 -6.69
CA TYR A 12 19.25 -1.41 -6.72
C TYR A 12 20.09 -2.12 -5.64
N GLU A 13 21.37 -1.76 -5.51
CA GLU A 13 22.23 -2.36 -4.48
C GLU A 13 21.80 -1.92 -3.07
N VAL A 14 21.37 -0.67 -2.92
CA VAL A 14 20.80 -0.17 -1.67
C VAL A 14 19.52 -0.93 -1.31
N ALA A 15 18.65 -1.21 -2.26
CA ALA A 15 17.41 -1.96 -2.03
C ALA A 15 17.70 -3.39 -1.55
N ILE A 16 18.64 -4.08 -2.18
CA ILE A 16 19.09 -5.43 -1.75
C ILE A 16 19.56 -5.40 -0.28
N ASN A 17 20.37 -4.41 0.09
CA ASN A 17 20.93 -4.32 1.44
C ASN A 17 19.90 -4.03 2.55
N PHE A 18 18.74 -3.44 2.20
CA PHE A 18 17.73 -3.01 3.16
C PHE A 18 16.44 -3.85 3.09
N GLU A 19 16.34 -4.80 2.18
CA GLU A 19 15.17 -5.66 2.00
C GLU A 19 14.76 -6.35 3.32
N GLU A 20 15.71 -7.02 3.99
CA GLU A 20 15.48 -7.68 5.28
C GLU A 20 15.04 -6.71 6.38
N MET A 21 15.49 -5.46 6.32
CA MET A 21 15.10 -4.43 7.28
C MET A 21 13.63 -4.02 7.08
N ILE A 22 13.17 -3.93 5.83
CA ILE A 22 11.77 -3.65 5.52
C ILE A 22 10.90 -4.78 6.07
N TYR A 23 11.24 -6.04 5.78
CA TYR A 23 10.52 -7.20 6.30
C TYR A 23 10.58 -7.29 7.83
N PHE A 24 11.71 -6.94 8.44
CA PHE A 24 11.84 -6.84 9.89
C PHE A 24 10.78 -5.87 10.47
N TYR A 25 10.64 -4.67 9.92
CA TYR A 25 9.67 -3.70 10.41
C TYR A 25 8.21 -4.12 10.17
N ILE A 26 7.94 -4.80 9.06
CA ILE A 26 6.61 -5.37 8.79
C ILE A 26 6.23 -6.39 9.87
N ARG A 27 7.17 -7.28 10.23
CA ARG A 27 7.00 -8.26 11.30
C ARG A 27 6.92 -7.61 12.69
N GLU A 28 7.83 -6.68 13.00
CA GLU A 28 7.87 -5.95 14.29
C GLU A 28 6.53 -5.25 14.55
N LEU A 29 5.93 -4.65 13.52
CA LEU A 29 4.66 -3.96 13.62
C LEU A 29 3.45 -4.88 13.57
N GLN A 30 3.60 -6.21 13.58
CA GLN A 30 2.50 -7.19 13.56
C GLN A 30 1.43 -6.87 12.48
N ILE A 31 1.90 -6.45 11.31
CA ILE A 31 1.01 -6.20 10.17
C ILE A 31 0.42 -7.54 9.72
N LYS A 32 -0.89 -7.58 9.52
CA LYS A 32 -1.58 -8.73 8.91
C LYS A 32 -1.59 -8.50 7.40
N GLN A 33 -1.63 -9.59 6.62
CA GLN A 33 -1.67 -9.57 5.16
C GLN A 33 -2.62 -8.49 4.59
N PRO A 34 -2.30 -7.87 3.43
CA PRO A 34 -1.19 -8.22 2.53
C PRO A 34 0.16 -7.57 2.89
N TYR A 35 1.23 -8.36 2.94
CA TYR A 35 2.59 -7.90 3.25
C TYR A 35 3.20 -7.04 2.13
N ASP A 36 2.78 -7.27 0.88
CA ASP A 36 3.39 -6.66 -0.30
C ASP A 36 3.18 -5.14 -0.36
N ASP A 37 2.01 -4.64 0.06
CA ASP A 37 1.71 -3.20 0.10
C ASP A 37 2.65 -2.47 1.06
N TYR A 38 2.90 -3.06 2.23
CA TYR A 38 3.80 -2.49 3.23
C TYR A 38 5.27 -2.59 2.80
N PHE A 39 5.63 -3.63 2.06
CA PHE A 39 6.96 -3.77 1.48
C PHE A 39 7.22 -2.69 0.43
N GLN A 40 6.27 -2.45 -0.47
CA GLN A 40 6.34 -1.37 -1.46
C GLN A 40 6.46 0.01 -0.80
N GLU A 41 5.67 0.26 0.25
CA GLU A 41 5.73 1.51 1.02
C GLU A 41 7.09 1.67 1.74
N GLY A 42 7.68 0.58 2.22
CA GLY A 42 9.04 0.54 2.76
C GLY A 42 10.11 0.85 1.71
N LEU A 43 10.03 0.21 0.54
CA LEU A 43 10.94 0.46 -0.59
C LEU A 43 10.84 1.91 -1.09
N PHE A 44 9.63 2.47 -1.17
CA PHE A 44 9.44 3.88 -1.52
C PHE A 44 10.10 4.81 -0.50
N ALA A 45 9.97 4.52 0.80
CA ALA A 45 10.64 5.30 1.84
C ALA A 45 12.17 5.23 1.75
N LEU A 46 12.72 4.05 1.43
CA LEU A 46 14.15 3.86 1.19
C LEU A 46 14.62 4.65 -0.04
N TRP A 47 13.86 4.63 -1.14
CA TRP A 47 14.17 5.42 -2.32
C TRP A 47 14.21 6.92 -2.01
N VAL A 48 13.21 7.42 -1.29
CA VAL A 48 13.20 8.82 -0.82
C VAL A 48 14.43 9.09 0.05
N ALA A 49 14.76 8.18 0.97
CA ALA A 49 15.93 8.33 1.83
C ALA A 49 17.23 8.43 1.02
N HIS A 50 17.39 7.59 -0.01
CA HIS A 50 18.54 7.60 -0.93
C HIS A 50 18.68 8.91 -1.72
N GLN A 51 17.56 9.57 -2.02
CA GLN A 51 17.54 10.84 -2.75
C GLN A 51 17.79 12.05 -1.84
N THR A 52 17.31 12.01 -0.61
CA THR A 52 17.36 13.17 0.31
C THR A 52 18.40 13.03 1.42
N PHE A 53 19.25 12.01 1.37
CA PHE A 53 20.30 11.81 2.35
C PHE A 53 21.33 12.94 2.30
N ASP A 54 21.80 13.32 3.49
CA ASP A 54 22.77 14.37 3.71
C ASP A 54 23.80 13.83 4.70
N ALA A 55 25.03 13.63 4.24
CA ALA A 55 26.12 13.02 5.01
C ALA A 55 26.53 13.87 6.22
N GLU A 56 26.27 15.18 6.21
CA GLU A 56 26.55 16.04 7.37
C GLU A 56 25.61 15.76 8.55
N LYS A 57 24.45 15.15 8.28
CA LYS A 57 23.41 14.84 9.28
C LYS A 57 23.55 13.45 9.90
N GLY A 58 24.58 12.68 9.53
CA GLY A 58 24.90 11.38 10.10
C GLY A 58 24.92 10.24 9.08
N ASP A 59 24.82 9.00 9.59
CA ASP A 59 24.93 7.78 8.79
C ASP A 59 23.65 7.47 7.98
N PHE A 60 23.84 7.00 6.74
CA PHE A 60 22.75 6.67 5.82
C PHE A 60 21.85 5.57 6.38
N SER A 61 22.42 4.52 6.96
CA SER A 61 21.65 3.38 7.47
C SER A 61 20.72 3.82 8.60
N THR A 62 21.22 4.65 9.50
CA THR A 62 20.41 5.23 10.58
C THR A 62 19.26 6.08 10.03
N TYR A 63 19.54 6.92 9.02
CA TYR A 63 18.54 7.77 8.37
C TYR A 63 17.46 6.95 7.63
N ALA A 64 17.89 5.98 6.82
CA ALA A 64 17.03 5.10 6.05
C ALA A 64 16.15 4.25 6.97
N ASN A 65 16.71 3.62 8.00
CA ASN A 65 15.96 2.81 8.97
C ASN A 65 14.83 3.62 9.61
N ARG A 66 15.13 4.85 10.06
CA ARG A 66 14.14 5.74 10.64
C ARG A 66 13.04 6.11 9.62
N LYS A 67 13.41 6.41 8.37
CA LYS A 67 12.46 6.74 7.30
C LYS A 67 11.53 5.56 6.98
N ILE A 68 12.08 4.36 6.83
CA ILE A 68 11.34 3.12 6.55
C ILE A 68 10.35 2.84 7.69
N LYS A 69 10.84 2.76 8.94
CA LYS A 69 9.99 2.48 10.11
C LYS A 69 8.84 3.47 10.22
N ASN A 70 9.12 4.77 10.07
CA ASN A 70 8.11 5.81 10.16
C ASN A 70 7.07 5.70 9.03
N ARG A 71 7.49 5.36 7.80
CA ARG A 71 6.55 5.20 6.68
C ARG A 71 5.60 4.03 6.94
N ILE A 72 6.13 2.85 7.25
CA ILE A 72 5.34 1.65 7.52
C ILE A 72 4.36 1.89 8.68
N LEU A 73 4.82 2.52 9.76
CA LEU A 73 3.96 2.89 10.90
C LEU A 73 2.82 3.84 10.50
N ASN A 74 3.10 4.83 9.65
CA ASN A 74 2.08 5.77 9.19
C ASN A 74 1.03 5.12 8.28
N VAL A 75 1.46 4.20 7.41
CA VAL A 75 0.54 3.41 6.58
C VAL A 75 -0.38 2.57 7.47
N LYS A 76 0.17 1.85 8.46
CA LYS A 76 -0.61 1.06 9.41
C LYS A 76 -1.64 1.90 10.17
N LYS A 77 -1.26 3.07 10.66
CA LYS A 77 -2.15 4.00 11.36
C LYS A 77 -3.30 4.48 10.46
N ARG A 78 -2.98 4.81 9.20
CA ARG A 78 -3.96 5.23 8.19
C ARG A 78 -4.97 4.13 7.91
N GLU A 79 -4.51 2.89 7.72
CA GLU A 79 -5.39 1.74 7.50
C GLU A 79 -6.28 1.44 8.70
N SER A 80 -5.71 1.44 9.91
CA SER A 80 -6.48 1.23 11.15
C SER A 80 -7.57 2.29 11.30
N SER A 81 -7.25 3.55 10.97
CA SER A 81 -8.20 4.65 11.00
C SER A 81 -9.30 4.53 9.93
N ARG A 82 -8.96 4.02 8.73
CA ARG A 82 -9.94 3.73 7.67
C ARG A 82 -10.88 2.60 8.09
N ALA A 83 -10.34 1.48 8.56
CA ALA A 83 -11.12 0.34 9.02
C ALA A 83 -12.10 0.73 10.15
N TYR A 84 -11.67 1.57 11.10
CA TYR A 84 -12.55 2.09 12.14
C TYR A 84 -13.68 2.96 11.59
N LYS A 85 -13.39 3.85 10.62
CA LYS A 85 -14.42 4.66 9.96
C LYS A 85 -15.41 3.80 9.18
N ASP A 86 -14.92 2.79 8.47
CA ASP A 86 -15.76 1.87 7.70
C ASP A 86 -16.69 1.08 8.64
N LEU A 87 -16.18 0.64 9.80
CA LEU A 87 -17.00 0.02 10.83
C LEU A 87 -18.11 0.95 11.33
N LEU A 88 -17.78 2.20 11.66
CA LEU A 88 -18.78 3.19 12.12
C LEU A 88 -19.86 3.47 11.06
N VAL A 89 -19.44 3.62 9.79
CA VAL A 89 -20.37 3.81 8.66
C VAL A 89 -21.30 2.60 8.53
N ARG A 90 -20.74 1.38 8.60
CA ARG A 90 -21.52 0.15 8.54
C ARG A 90 -22.52 0.04 9.68
N GLU A 91 -22.12 0.30 10.92
CA GLU A 91 -23.02 0.29 12.08
C GLU A 91 -24.15 1.31 11.94
N SER A 92 -23.85 2.50 11.42
CA SER A 92 -24.86 3.53 11.14
C SER A 92 -25.89 3.07 10.09
N LEU A 93 -25.42 2.47 8.99
CA LEU A 93 -26.29 1.97 7.93
C LEU A 93 -27.18 0.82 8.40
N LEU A 94 -26.65 -0.11 9.21
CA LEU A 94 -27.42 -1.19 9.83
C LEU A 94 -28.53 -0.64 10.74
N LYS A 95 -28.25 0.40 11.54
CA LYS A 95 -29.28 1.06 12.37
C LYS A 95 -30.37 1.75 11.55
N GLN A 96 -30.06 2.19 10.34
CA GLN A 96 -31.02 2.78 9.39
C GLN A 96 -31.83 1.72 8.62
N GLY A 97 -31.62 0.43 8.89
CA GLY A 97 -32.28 -0.67 8.17
C GLY A 97 -31.74 -0.91 6.77
N VAL A 98 -30.60 -0.29 6.41
CA VAL A 98 -29.92 -0.55 5.13
C VAL A 98 -29.08 -1.81 5.29
N ASN A 99 -29.55 -2.91 4.71
CA ASN A 99 -28.78 -4.15 4.64
C ASN A 99 -27.81 -4.06 3.45
N ILE A 100 -26.52 -3.89 3.71
CA ILE A 100 -25.48 -3.90 2.68
C ILE A 100 -25.12 -5.36 2.41
N PRO A 101 -25.47 -5.93 1.24
CA PRO A 101 -25.03 -7.29 0.91
C PRO A 101 -23.50 -7.33 0.85
N ILE A 102 -22.93 -8.37 1.46
CA ILE A 102 -21.51 -8.69 1.30
C ILE A 102 -21.33 -9.06 -0.17
N LEU A 103 -20.51 -8.31 -0.91
CA LEU A 103 -20.16 -8.67 -2.29
C LEU A 103 -19.42 -10.02 -2.27
N PRO A 104 -19.67 -10.88 -3.28
CA PRO A 104 -20.41 -10.58 -4.50
C PRO A 104 -21.92 -10.74 -4.32
N VAL A 105 -22.69 -9.82 -4.91
CA VAL A 105 -24.14 -10.01 -5.06
C VAL A 105 -24.34 -11.16 -6.03
N GLU A 106 -24.68 -12.33 -5.50
CA GLU A 106 -25.02 -13.52 -6.28
C GLU A 106 -26.44 -13.40 -6.88
N ASP A 107 -26.72 -12.28 -7.56
CA ASP A 107 -27.94 -12.12 -8.34
C ASP A 107 -27.59 -12.13 -9.84
N PRO A 108 -27.79 -13.27 -10.54
CA PRO A 108 -27.54 -13.39 -11.98
C PRO A 108 -28.37 -12.42 -12.83
N TYR A 109 -29.51 -11.95 -12.33
CA TYR A 109 -30.37 -11.01 -13.05
C TYR A 109 -29.89 -9.58 -12.89
N LEU A 110 -29.34 -9.22 -11.73
CA LEU A 110 -28.70 -7.91 -11.50
C LEU A 110 -27.56 -7.67 -12.49
N TRP A 111 -26.63 -8.62 -12.61
CA TRP A 111 -25.47 -8.46 -13.50
C TRP A 111 -25.86 -8.38 -14.97
N LYS A 112 -26.88 -9.14 -15.40
CA LYS A 112 -27.45 -9.00 -16.74
C LYS A 112 -28.09 -7.63 -16.97
N ALA A 113 -28.81 -7.10 -15.98
CA ALA A 113 -29.41 -5.77 -16.07
C ALA A 113 -28.34 -4.66 -16.12
N VAL A 114 -27.27 -4.79 -15.35
CA VAL A 114 -26.12 -3.87 -15.38
C VAL A 114 -25.41 -3.94 -16.73
N GLN A 115 -25.09 -5.13 -17.22
CA GLN A 115 -24.44 -5.34 -18.52
C GLN A 115 -25.23 -4.71 -19.67
N SER A 116 -26.57 -4.82 -19.65
CA SER A 116 -27.43 -4.29 -20.71
C SER A 116 -27.35 -2.76 -20.90
N LYS A 117 -26.88 -2.03 -19.89
CA LYS A 117 -26.77 -0.56 -19.91
C LYS A 117 -25.37 -0.04 -20.20
N MET A 118 -24.42 -0.92 -20.53
CA MET A 118 -23.01 -0.58 -20.63
C MET A 118 -22.42 -0.95 -21.99
N THR A 119 -21.34 -0.26 -22.36
CA THR A 119 -20.55 -0.64 -23.53
C THR A 119 -19.72 -1.90 -23.23
N VAL A 120 -19.34 -2.61 -24.28
CA VAL A 120 -18.51 -3.83 -24.17
C VAL A 120 -17.21 -3.58 -23.40
N ASN A 121 -16.58 -2.41 -23.59
CA ASN A 121 -15.32 -2.07 -22.91
C ASN A 121 -15.52 -1.80 -21.41
N GLN A 122 -16.62 -1.15 -21.03
CA GLN A 122 -16.94 -0.93 -19.62
C GLN A 122 -17.30 -2.25 -18.93
N TRP A 123 -18.03 -3.14 -19.62
CA TRP A 123 -18.33 -4.47 -19.09
C TRP A 123 -17.07 -5.31 -18.88
N LYS A 124 -16.13 -5.28 -19.84
CA LYS A 124 -14.82 -5.94 -19.68
C LYS A 124 -14.09 -5.46 -18.43
N TRP A 125 -14.07 -4.15 -18.18
CA TRP A 125 -13.44 -3.60 -16.99
C TRP A 125 -14.11 -4.12 -15.71
N ILE A 126 -15.44 -4.04 -15.59
CA ILE A 126 -16.16 -4.53 -14.42
C ILE A 126 -15.96 -6.04 -14.22
N TYR A 127 -16.07 -6.84 -15.28
CA TYR A 127 -15.96 -8.28 -15.18
C TYR A 127 -14.58 -8.71 -14.66
N HIS A 128 -13.51 -8.10 -15.16
CA HIS A 128 -12.14 -8.46 -14.78
C HIS A 128 -11.69 -7.90 -13.42
N TYR A 129 -12.19 -6.74 -12.98
CA TYR A 129 -11.72 -6.06 -11.77
C TYR A 129 -12.70 -6.11 -10.59
N ILE A 130 -13.96 -6.55 -10.80
CA ILE A 130 -14.99 -6.59 -9.75
C ILE A 130 -15.59 -7.99 -9.59
N ILE A 131 -15.78 -8.73 -10.69
CA ILE A 131 -16.47 -10.05 -10.65
C ILE A 131 -15.48 -11.22 -10.55
N LEU A 132 -14.27 -11.09 -11.12
CA LEU A 132 -13.24 -12.14 -11.10
C LEU A 132 -12.21 -12.02 -9.96
N ASP A 133 -12.10 -10.85 -9.32
CA ASP A 133 -11.25 -10.59 -8.12
C ASP A 133 -11.96 -11.07 -6.84
#